data_AF-A0A0G4ARS6-F1
#
_entry.id   AF-A0A0G4ARS6-F1
#
_cell.length_a   1.000
_cell.length_b   1.000
_cell.length_c   1.000
_cell.angle_alpha   90.00
_cell.angle_beta   90.00
_cell.angle_gamma   90.00
#
_symmetry.space_group_name_H-M   'P 1'
#
loop_
_entity.id
_entity.type
_entity.pdbx_description
1 polymer ?
#
loop_
_entity_poly.entity_id
_entity_poly.type
_entity_poly.pdbx_seq_one_letter_code
_entity_poly.pdbx_strand_id
1 'polypeptide(L)'
;MPHKTRLILFYTFVILFIALGGIVLAYSYGWRIDFETGKVQKIGAIYVKANVRDVTIKINNKEYKDESGILQSGTLISNLLPKTYRIEVTKDGYLPYHKTLTVQPALVEELLNVQLIPTTFEPTVIAPTKGTTFIDATESADRMILKDTSTGIHYLHTKTNASSTVNLTMAVSNAKRGQKIKRIAFIPFKPTQFVIEDATGFKLFDSEKKTIETLYKGSIVAWTMRDSTMIVVETNTKTRAQEIFTFSLIFKTKTSLNDLNTEIPKTTYLTQIDATSNLATIAFSDVENGLFLFTPKEKKLKHIAENIHSFTFSPDNKKLLIKPNSGNPSVLFIEDFDGDIRKKEGDMITIALPQTDTVKTIEWYGDSYHLLVEHPSKLVITELDDRTPLNIFPLASNFIDYRYSAKEKTVYYTHAKELLSIRIER
;
A
#
# COMPACT_ATOMS: atom_id res chain seq x y z
N MET A 1 -60.64 49.73 -12.82
CA MET A 1 -59.21 50.05 -12.60
C MET A 1 -58.72 50.94 -13.76
N PRO A 2 -58.07 52.09 -13.50
CA PRO A 2 -57.48 52.90 -14.56
C PRO A 2 -56.45 52.09 -15.37
N HIS A 3 -56.36 52.33 -16.68
CA HIS A 3 -55.40 51.65 -17.57
C HIS A 3 -53.96 51.67 -17.03
N LYS A 4 -53.54 52.81 -16.47
CA LYS A 4 -52.23 53.02 -15.85
C LYS A 4 -52.01 52.10 -14.64
N THR A 5 -53.01 51.91 -13.78
CA THR A 5 -52.92 51.05 -12.58
C THR A 5 -52.79 49.58 -12.97
N ARG A 6 -53.53 49.11 -13.99
CA ARG A 6 -53.41 47.74 -14.50
C ARG A 6 -52.03 47.47 -15.09
N LEU A 7 -51.47 48.45 -15.82
CA LEU A 7 -50.15 48.34 -16.43
C LEU A 7 -49.04 48.28 -15.37
N ILE A 8 -49.12 49.12 -14.33
CA ILE A 8 -48.19 49.09 -13.19
C ILE A 8 -48.25 47.72 -12.50
N LEU A 9 -49.45 47.25 -12.16
CA LEU A 9 -49.64 45.95 -11.51
C LEU A 9 -49.06 44.79 -12.35
N PHE A 10 -49.31 44.80 -13.66
CA PHE A 10 -48.78 43.80 -14.58
C PHE A 10 -47.25 43.76 -14.56
N TYR A 11 -46.58 44.90 -14.75
CA TYR A 11 -45.12 44.94 -14.73
C TYR A 11 -44.53 44.60 -13.36
N THR A 12 -45.19 44.97 -12.26
CA THR A 12 -44.79 44.53 -10.91
C THR A 12 -44.80 43.01 -10.80
N PHE A 13 -45.86 42.34 -11.26
CA PHE A 13 -45.92 40.87 -11.25
C PHE A 13 -44.89 40.22 -12.19
N VAL A 14 -44.62 40.81 -13.36
CA VAL A 14 -43.57 40.32 -14.26
C VAL A 14 -42.19 40.40 -13.61
N ILE A 15 -41.85 41.54 -12.99
CA ILE A 15 -40.58 41.72 -12.28
C ILE A 15 -40.49 40.74 -11.10
N LEU A 16 -41.58 40.61 -10.33
CA LEU A 16 -41.65 39.67 -9.21
C LEU A 16 -41.45 38.22 -9.69
N PHE A 17 -42.08 37.83 -10.79
CA PHE A 17 -41.94 36.51 -11.37
C PHE A 17 -40.51 36.23 -11.83
N ILE A 18 -39.87 37.18 -12.51
CA ILE A 18 -38.47 37.03 -12.94
C ILE A 18 -37.53 36.95 -11.72
N ALA A 19 -37.75 37.77 -10.70
CA ALA A 19 -36.95 37.74 -9.48
C ALA A 19 -37.12 36.43 -8.71
N LEU A 20 -38.35 35.99 -8.45
CA LEU A 20 -38.64 34.73 -7.76
C LEU A 20 -38.16 33.53 -8.57
N GLY A 21 -38.41 33.52 -9.89
CA GLY A 21 -37.91 32.48 -10.78
C GLY A 21 -36.39 32.40 -10.78
N GLY A 22 -35.71 33.54 -10.82
CA GLY A 22 -34.25 33.62 -10.71
C GLY A 22 -33.73 33.09 -9.37
N ILE A 23 -34.40 33.41 -8.25
CA ILE A 23 -34.05 32.89 -6.92
C ILE A 23 -34.25 31.38 -6.86
N VAL A 24 -35.36 30.86 -7.37
CA VAL A 24 -35.64 29.42 -7.42
C VAL A 24 -34.62 28.70 -8.30
N LEU A 25 -34.28 29.23 -9.47
CA LEU A 25 -33.25 28.66 -10.34
C LEU A 25 -31.86 28.69 -9.69
N ALA A 26 -31.50 29.79 -9.04
CA ALA A 26 -30.25 29.89 -8.30
C ALA A 26 -30.21 28.84 -7.17
N TYR A 27 -31.30 28.68 -6.43
CA TYR A 27 -31.44 27.66 -5.39
C TYR A 27 -31.31 26.25 -5.97
N SER A 28 -31.97 25.95 -7.10
CA SER A 28 -31.87 24.65 -7.79
C SER A 28 -30.47 24.37 -8.33
N TYR A 29 -29.72 25.40 -8.74
CA TYR A 29 -28.30 25.30 -9.11
C TYR A 29 -27.34 25.26 -7.92
N GLY A 30 -27.87 25.14 -6.70
CA GLY A 30 -27.06 24.96 -5.49
C GLY A 30 -26.53 26.25 -4.88
N TRP A 31 -27.00 27.44 -5.28
CA TRP A 31 -26.66 28.67 -4.58
C TRP A 31 -27.38 28.73 -3.23
N ARG A 32 -26.62 28.99 -2.17
CA ARG A 32 -27.11 29.17 -0.81
C ARG A 32 -26.48 30.43 -0.20
N ILE A 33 -27.22 31.02 0.73
CA ILE A 33 -26.72 32.09 1.59
C ILE A 33 -26.18 31.41 2.84
N ASP A 34 -24.90 31.61 3.12
CA ASP A 34 -24.34 31.30 4.43
C ASP A 34 -24.72 32.43 5.40
N PHE A 35 -25.66 32.17 6.30
CA PHE A 35 -26.13 33.17 7.26
C PHE A 35 -25.10 33.53 8.33
N GLU A 36 -24.06 32.70 8.54
CA GLU A 36 -22.97 33.01 9.47
C GLU A 36 -22.02 34.05 8.87
N THR A 37 -21.71 33.95 7.58
CA THR A 37 -20.75 34.85 6.90
C THR A 37 -21.40 35.91 6.00
N GLY A 38 -22.70 35.81 5.74
CA GLY A 38 -23.45 36.66 4.79
C GLY A 38 -23.10 36.40 3.32
N LYS A 39 -22.31 35.37 3.01
CA LYS A 39 -21.83 35.10 1.64
C LYS A 39 -22.81 34.22 0.86
N VAL A 40 -22.96 34.53 -0.42
CA VAL A 40 -23.69 33.69 -1.38
C VAL A 40 -22.69 32.78 -2.08
N GLN A 41 -22.85 31.47 -1.91
CA GLN A 41 -21.90 30.48 -2.43
C GLN A 41 -22.64 29.25 -2.97
N LYS A 42 -22.00 28.51 -3.87
CA LYS A 42 -22.49 27.20 -4.29
C LYS A 42 -22.20 26.17 -3.20
N ILE A 43 -23.16 25.28 -2.95
CA ILE A 43 -22.96 24.11 -2.10
C ILE A 43 -21.92 23.17 -2.69
N GLY A 44 -21.29 22.40 -1.82
CA GLY A 44 -20.54 21.20 -2.16
C GLY A 44 -21.23 19.94 -1.63
N ALA A 45 -20.50 18.83 -1.69
CA ALA A 45 -20.92 17.55 -1.16
C ALA A 45 -19.73 16.78 -0.57
N ILE A 46 -20.04 15.76 0.23
CA ILE A 46 -19.07 14.78 0.71
C ILE A 46 -19.57 13.41 0.28
N TYR A 47 -18.73 12.63 -0.40
CA TYR A 47 -19.00 11.23 -0.71
C TYR A 47 -18.19 10.32 0.22
N VAL A 48 -18.86 9.39 0.89
CA VAL A 48 -18.24 8.46 1.85
C VAL A 48 -18.50 7.02 1.41
N LYS A 49 -17.44 6.23 1.28
CA LYS A 49 -17.47 4.80 1.00
C LYS A 49 -16.62 4.09 2.05
N ALA A 50 -17.22 3.11 2.72
CA ALA A 50 -16.57 2.27 3.70
C ALA A 50 -16.41 0.83 3.20
N ASN A 51 -15.47 0.10 3.80
CA ASN A 51 -15.23 -1.33 3.53
C ASN A 51 -16.39 -2.24 3.98
N VAL A 52 -17.26 -1.76 4.86
CA VAL A 52 -18.45 -2.46 5.36
C VAL A 52 -19.71 -1.63 5.13
N ARG A 53 -20.85 -2.31 4.95
CA ARG A 53 -22.17 -1.67 4.80
C ARG A 53 -22.84 -1.38 6.14
N ASP A 54 -23.96 -0.68 6.09
CA ASP A 54 -24.83 -0.36 7.24
C ASP A 54 -24.09 0.46 8.31
N VAL A 55 -23.26 1.40 7.84
CA VAL A 55 -22.54 2.34 8.71
C VAL A 55 -23.41 3.54 9.06
N THR A 56 -23.09 4.19 10.17
CA THR A 56 -23.66 5.51 10.53
C THR A 56 -22.62 6.58 10.24
N ILE A 57 -22.98 7.56 9.42
CA ILE A 57 -22.12 8.70 9.05
C ILE A 57 -22.60 9.93 9.79
N LYS A 58 -21.73 10.54 10.60
CA LYS A 58 -22.02 11.79 11.32
C LYS A 58 -21.21 12.93 10.72
N ILE A 59 -21.88 14.02 10.36
CA ILE A 59 -21.25 15.25 9.90
C ILE A 59 -21.69 16.38 10.83
N ASN A 60 -20.76 16.95 11.61
CA ASN A 60 -21.03 17.96 12.64
C ASN A 60 -22.25 17.59 13.53
N ASN A 61 -22.27 16.35 14.04
CA ASN A 61 -23.32 15.76 14.88
C ASN A 61 -24.66 15.45 14.20
N LYS A 62 -24.83 15.75 12.90
CA LYS A 62 -25.99 15.29 12.14
C LYS A 62 -25.72 13.91 11.54
N GLU A 63 -26.61 12.97 11.84
CA GLU A 63 -26.50 11.60 11.36
C GLU A 63 -27.11 11.43 9.96
N TYR A 64 -26.44 10.61 9.16
CA TYR A 64 -26.84 10.16 7.83
C TYR A 64 -26.72 8.65 7.81
N LYS A 65 -27.74 7.97 7.26
CA LYS A 65 -27.70 6.52 7.08
C LYS A 65 -26.88 6.19 5.85
N ASP A 66 -26.22 5.05 5.89
CA ASP A 66 -25.57 4.49 4.71
C ASP A 66 -26.61 4.15 3.63
N GLU A 67 -26.41 4.71 2.45
CA GLU A 67 -27.20 4.45 1.24
C GLU A 67 -26.48 3.45 0.31
N SER A 68 -25.35 2.87 0.75
CA SER A 68 -24.66 1.84 -0.02
C SER A 68 -25.50 0.57 -0.18
N GLY A 69 -25.38 -0.06 -1.34
CA GLY A 69 -26.16 -1.22 -1.74
C GLY A 69 -25.49 -2.01 -2.85
N ILE A 70 -26.30 -2.66 -3.69
CA ILE A 70 -25.81 -3.49 -4.81
C ILE A 70 -25.32 -2.60 -5.97
N LEU A 71 -26.00 -1.47 -6.23
CA LEU A 71 -25.72 -0.59 -7.37
C LEU A 71 -24.91 0.66 -7.00
N GLN A 72 -24.83 1.00 -5.72
CA GLN A 72 -24.15 2.19 -5.19
C GLN A 72 -23.21 1.77 -4.06
N SER A 73 -21.94 2.16 -4.13
CA SER A 73 -20.91 1.66 -3.20
C SER A 73 -20.66 2.56 -1.98
N GLY A 74 -21.36 3.69 -1.86
CA GLY A 74 -21.18 4.66 -0.78
C GLY A 74 -22.34 5.65 -0.71
N THR A 75 -22.19 6.68 0.13
CA THR A 75 -23.25 7.65 0.43
C THR A 75 -22.82 9.05 0.02
N LEU A 76 -23.65 9.75 -0.75
CA LEU A 76 -23.42 11.15 -1.14
C LEU A 76 -24.21 12.09 -0.22
N ILE A 77 -23.51 12.79 0.67
CA ILE A 77 -24.09 13.84 1.49
C ILE A 77 -23.96 15.17 0.75
N SER A 78 -25.07 15.64 0.18
CA SER A 78 -25.15 16.87 -0.60
C SER A 78 -25.67 18.07 0.20
N ASN A 79 -25.74 19.25 -0.45
CA ASN A 79 -26.26 20.49 0.13
C ASN A 79 -25.48 20.98 1.35
N LEU A 80 -24.15 20.82 1.31
CA LEU A 80 -23.23 21.30 2.32
C LEU A 80 -22.71 22.69 1.95
N LEU A 81 -22.81 23.64 2.88
CA LEU A 81 -22.16 24.94 2.72
C LEU A 81 -20.63 24.77 2.68
N PRO A 82 -19.88 25.56 1.89
CA PRO A 82 -18.43 25.50 1.88
C PRO A 82 -17.81 25.90 3.22
N LYS A 83 -17.40 24.91 4.01
CA LYS A 83 -16.73 25.06 5.29
C LYS A 83 -16.08 23.74 5.72
N THR A 84 -15.41 23.75 6.85
CA THR A 84 -14.80 22.57 7.44
C THR A 84 -15.82 21.76 8.24
N TYR A 85 -15.84 20.44 8.01
CA TYR A 85 -16.72 19.48 8.66
C TYR A 85 -15.91 18.39 9.34
N ARG A 86 -16.33 18.02 10.55
CA ARG A 86 -15.89 16.79 11.22
C ARG A 86 -16.81 15.66 10.82
N ILE A 87 -16.19 14.59 10.34
CA ILE A 87 -16.84 13.38 9.87
C ILE A 87 -16.46 12.25 10.83
N GLU A 88 -17.45 11.49 11.22
CA GLU A 88 -17.28 10.25 11.98
C GLU A 88 -18.08 9.16 11.29
N VAL A 89 -17.44 8.03 11.02
CA VAL A 89 -18.07 6.84 10.44
C VAL A 89 -17.98 5.72 11.47
N THR A 90 -19.13 5.16 11.84
CA THR A 90 -19.24 4.19 12.94
C THR A 90 -20.06 2.98 12.53
N LYS A 91 -19.79 1.84 13.17
CA LYS A 91 -20.57 0.60 13.08
C LYS A 91 -20.38 -0.21 14.35
N ASP A 92 -21.44 -0.86 14.82
CA ASP A 92 -21.39 -1.72 16.01
C ASP A 92 -20.35 -2.85 15.81
N GLY A 93 -19.46 -3.01 16.81
CA GLY A 93 -18.37 -3.99 16.77
C GLY A 93 -17.13 -3.54 15.99
N TYR A 94 -17.09 -2.30 15.50
CA TYR A 94 -15.95 -1.72 14.78
C TYR A 94 -15.42 -0.47 15.50
N LEU A 95 -14.14 -0.18 15.31
CA LEU A 95 -13.51 1.06 15.74
C LEU A 95 -13.98 2.22 14.86
N PRO A 96 -14.27 3.40 15.44
CA PRO A 96 -14.76 4.54 14.70
C PRO A 96 -13.66 5.15 13.82
N TYR A 97 -14.05 5.62 12.64
CA TYR A 97 -13.17 6.37 11.73
C TYR A 97 -13.51 7.85 11.81
N HIS A 98 -12.49 8.71 11.85
CA HIS A 98 -12.66 10.15 11.97
C HIS A 98 -11.89 10.91 10.89
N LYS A 99 -12.49 11.96 10.33
CA LYS A 99 -11.79 12.84 9.38
C LYS A 99 -12.32 14.26 9.42
N THR A 100 -11.45 15.23 9.16
CA THR A 100 -11.83 16.63 8.96
C THR A 100 -11.65 17.01 7.50
N LEU A 101 -12.73 17.42 6.82
CA LEU A 101 -12.70 17.83 5.42
C LEU A 101 -13.17 19.28 5.26
N THR A 102 -12.54 20.00 4.35
CA THR A 102 -12.97 21.35 3.95
C THR A 102 -13.74 21.25 2.64
N VAL A 103 -15.06 21.38 2.71
CA VAL A 103 -15.93 21.37 1.53
C VAL A 103 -15.73 22.67 0.75
N GLN A 104 -15.45 22.54 -0.53
CA GLN A 104 -15.29 23.67 -1.45
C GLN A 104 -16.55 23.92 -2.28
N PRO A 105 -16.78 25.15 -2.78
CA PRO A 105 -17.94 25.45 -3.60
C PRO A 105 -17.99 24.60 -4.87
N ALA A 106 -19.13 23.97 -5.15
CA ALA A 106 -19.38 23.15 -6.33
C ALA A 106 -18.48 21.91 -6.49
N LEU A 107 -17.76 21.49 -5.44
CA LEU A 107 -16.91 20.29 -5.45
C LEU A 107 -17.47 19.20 -4.53
N VAL A 108 -17.10 17.96 -4.86
CA VAL A 108 -17.35 16.77 -4.03
C VAL A 108 -16.04 16.40 -3.36
N GLU A 109 -16.01 16.48 -2.03
CA GLU A 109 -14.92 15.93 -1.23
C GLU A 109 -15.17 14.43 -1.01
N GLU A 110 -14.11 13.63 -1.06
CA GLU A 110 -14.23 12.18 -1.11
C GLU A 110 -13.48 11.49 0.03
N LEU A 111 -14.14 10.48 0.60
CA LEU A 111 -13.57 9.43 1.45
C LEU A 111 -13.94 8.09 0.82
N LEU A 112 -13.14 7.62 -0.13
CA LEU A 112 -13.39 6.41 -0.91
C LEU A 112 -12.89 5.14 -0.20
N ASN A 113 -11.92 5.28 0.70
CA ASN A 113 -11.21 4.19 1.34
C ASN A 113 -11.38 4.22 2.88
N VAL A 114 -12.61 4.42 3.38
CA VAL A 114 -12.86 4.34 4.83
C VAL A 114 -12.75 2.90 5.31
N GLN A 115 -11.68 2.59 6.05
CA GLN A 115 -11.47 1.27 6.63
C GLN A 115 -11.98 1.22 8.08
N LEU A 116 -13.12 0.55 8.30
CA LEU A 116 -13.55 0.18 9.64
C LEU A 116 -12.94 -1.16 10.04
N ILE A 117 -12.31 -1.17 11.22
CA ILE A 117 -11.61 -2.33 11.77
C ILE A 117 -12.40 -2.91 12.95
N PRO A 118 -12.65 -4.23 13.02
CA PRO A 118 -13.31 -4.85 14.17
C PRO A 118 -12.61 -4.50 15.49
N THR A 119 -13.39 -4.29 16.56
CA THR A 119 -12.82 -4.03 17.90
C THR A 119 -12.09 -5.22 18.48
N THR A 120 -12.44 -6.43 18.03
CA THR A 120 -11.83 -7.69 18.44
C THR A 120 -11.57 -8.57 17.22
N PHE A 121 -10.40 -9.19 17.20
CA PHE A 121 -10.06 -10.23 16.25
C PHE A 121 -9.99 -11.56 16.97
N GLU A 122 -10.55 -12.60 16.37
CA GLU A 122 -10.38 -13.99 16.83
C GLU A 122 -9.31 -14.65 15.94
N PRO A 123 -8.08 -14.86 16.45
CA PRO A 123 -7.04 -15.51 15.68
C PRO A 123 -7.41 -16.96 15.37
N THR A 124 -7.15 -17.38 14.14
CA THR A 124 -7.25 -18.79 13.75
C THR A 124 -5.86 -19.43 13.85
N VAL A 125 -5.73 -20.46 14.70
CA VAL A 125 -4.52 -21.31 14.73
C VAL A 125 -4.50 -22.16 13.47
N ILE A 126 -3.45 -22.03 12.67
CA ILE A 126 -3.28 -22.79 11.42
C ILE A 126 -2.53 -24.08 11.71
N ALA A 127 -1.36 -23.97 12.35
CA ALA A 127 -0.43 -25.09 12.52
C ALA A 127 0.57 -24.82 13.65
N PRO A 128 1.10 -25.87 14.31
CA PRO A 128 2.36 -25.74 15.04
C PRO A 128 3.50 -25.43 14.05
N THR A 129 4.46 -24.62 14.48
CA THR A 129 5.63 -24.25 13.67
C THR A 129 6.94 -24.37 14.45
N LYS A 130 7.99 -24.80 13.74
CA LYS A 130 9.37 -24.78 14.22
C LYS A 130 10.10 -23.51 13.77
N GLY A 131 9.70 -22.92 12.64
CA GLY A 131 10.21 -21.65 12.18
C GLY A 131 9.40 -20.49 12.73
N THR A 132 10.05 -19.40 13.10
CA THR A 132 9.38 -18.24 13.71
C THR A 132 9.41 -17.01 12.82
N THR A 133 10.30 -16.95 11.83
CA THR A 133 10.47 -15.79 10.95
C THR A 133 10.00 -16.12 9.54
N PHE A 134 9.16 -15.29 8.94
CA PHE A 134 8.73 -15.43 7.55
C PHE A 134 9.86 -15.05 6.60
N ILE A 135 10.07 -15.88 5.59
CA ILE A 135 11.05 -15.64 4.52
C ILE A 135 10.33 -15.26 3.25
N ASP A 136 9.35 -16.07 2.85
CA ASP A 136 8.53 -15.79 1.67
C ASP A 136 7.20 -16.54 1.72
N ALA A 137 6.23 -16.09 0.91
CA ALA A 137 4.93 -16.73 0.78
C ALA A 137 4.42 -16.59 -0.66
N THR A 138 3.61 -17.57 -1.10
CA THR A 138 2.80 -17.41 -2.30
C THR A 138 1.77 -16.31 -2.10
N GLU A 139 1.24 -15.77 -3.20
CA GLU A 139 0.27 -14.65 -3.17
C GLU A 139 -0.97 -14.97 -2.30
N SER A 140 -1.52 -16.18 -2.45
CA SER A 140 -2.63 -16.71 -1.63
C SER A 140 -2.21 -17.17 -0.23
N ALA A 141 -0.91 -17.14 0.07
CA ALA A 141 -0.33 -17.67 1.30
C ALA A 141 -0.78 -19.11 1.63
N ASP A 142 -1.09 -19.90 0.60
CA ASP A 142 -1.33 -21.34 0.72
C ASP A 142 -0.03 -22.08 1.02
N ARG A 143 1.12 -21.48 0.66
CA ARG A 143 2.47 -21.97 0.97
C ARG A 143 3.31 -20.84 1.53
N MET A 144 4.04 -21.14 2.61
CA MET A 144 4.87 -20.15 3.31
C MET A 144 6.20 -20.79 3.70
N ILE A 145 7.29 -20.04 3.56
CA ILE A 145 8.62 -20.43 4.04
C ILE A 145 8.87 -19.70 5.35
N LEU A 146 9.02 -20.47 6.43
CA LEU A 146 9.40 -19.94 7.73
C LEU A 146 10.80 -20.44 8.09
N LYS A 147 11.60 -19.61 8.74
CA LYS A 147 12.95 -19.94 9.20
C LYS A 147 12.99 -20.00 10.72
N ASP A 148 13.64 -21.04 11.22
CA ASP A 148 14.14 -21.07 12.60
C ASP A 148 15.46 -20.30 12.63
N THR A 149 15.47 -19.15 13.30
CA THR A 149 16.65 -18.27 13.36
C THR A 149 17.78 -18.86 14.19
N SER A 150 17.50 -19.78 15.12
CA SER A 150 18.51 -20.42 15.96
C SER A 150 19.30 -21.49 15.21
N THR A 151 18.63 -22.26 14.33
CA THR A 151 19.26 -23.36 13.57
C THR A 151 19.56 -22.98 12.12
N GLY A 152 18.94 -21.93 11.60
CA GLY A 152 19.01 -21.53 10.19
C GLY A 152 18.18 -22.41 9.25
N ILE A 153 17.37 -23.33 9.78
CA ILE A 153 16.56 -24.26 8.98
C ILE A 153 15.33 -23.55 8.41
N HIS A 154 15.08 -23.76 7.12
CA HIS A 154 13.89 -23.30 6.41
C HIS A 154 12.85 -24.42 6.37
N TYR A 155 11.63 -24.09 6.77
CA TYR A 155 10.47 -24.97 6.77
C TYR A 155 9.44 -24.44 5.79
N LEU A 156 8.95 -25.31 4.90
CA LEU A 156 7.82 -25.04 4.05
C LEU A 156 6.54 -25.52 4.74
N HIS A 157 5.63 -24.58 4.96
CA HIS A 157 4.27 -24.81 5.40
C HIS A 157 3.35 -24.86 4.18
N THR A 158 2.33 -25.71 4.22
CA THR A 158 1.29 -25.76 3.20
C THR A 158 -0.07 -25.88 3.89
N LYS A 159 -1.00 -24.98 3.57
CA LYS A 159 -2.29 -24.84 4.26
C LYS A 159 -3.14 -26.10 4.18
N THR A 160 -3.07 -26.84 3.07
CA THR A 160 -3.81 -28.11 2.88
C THR A 160 -3.26 -29.27 3.71
N ASN A 161 -2.05 -29.14 4.26
CA ASN A 161 -1.43 -30.14 5.12
C ASN A 161 -0.75 -29.46 6.32
N ALA A 162 -1.55 -28.71 7.07
CA ALA A 162 -1.08 -27.87 8.16
C ALA A 162 -0.34 -28.64 9.28
N SER A 163 -0.59 -29.95 9.43
CA SER A 163 0.04 -30.79 10.45
C SER A 163 1.46 -31.25 10.09
N SER A 164 1.93 -31.04 8.86
CA SER A 164 3.29 -31.43 8.45
C SER A 164 4.03 -30.29 7.76
N THR A 165 5.32 -30.17 8.09
CA THR A 165 6.21 -29.17 7.49
C THR A 165 7.35 -29.86 6.77
N VAL A 166 7.76 -29.31 5.63
CA VAL A 166 8.89 -29.83 4.87
C VAL A 166 10.14 -29.06 5.26
N ASN A 167 11.18 -29.75 5.73
CA ASN A 167 12.50 -29.15 5.95
C ASN A 167 13.17 -28.87 4.59
N LEU A 168 12.99 -27.65 4.08
CA LEU A 168 13.54 -27.22 2.80
C LEU A 168 15.08 -27.21 2.81
N THR A 169 15.71 -26.84 3.92
CA THR A 169 17.19 -26.87 4.03
C THR A 169 17.74 -28.28 3.80
N MET A 170 17.10 -29.30 4.38
CA MET A 170 17.45 -30.71 4.18
C MET A 170 17.16 -31.14 2.74
N ALA A 171 16.00 -30.78 2.20
CA ALA A 171 15.62 -31.14 0.83
C ALA A 171 16.61 -30.59 -0.22
N VAL A 172 17.06 -29.34 -0.04
CA VAL A 172 18.10 -28.70 -0.85
C VAL A 172 19.44 -29.41 -0.72
N SER A 173 19.85 -29.73 0.51
CA SER A 173 21.12 -30.43 0.77
C SER A 173 21.16 -31.84 0.17
N ASN A 174 20.02 -32.53 0.16
CA ASN A 174 19.87 -33.85 -0.46
C ASN A 174 19.86 -33.75 -1.99
N ALA A 175 19.22 -32.73 -2.56
CA ALA A 175 19.21 -32.49 -4.00
C ALA A 175 20.61 -32.15 -4.55
N LYS A 176 21.44 -31.44 -3.75
CA LYS A 176 22.85 -31.17 -4.07
C LYS A 176 23.68 -31.01 -2.82
N ARG A 177 24.56 -31.98 -2.56
CA ARG A 177 25.43 -31.99 -1.38
C ARG A 177 26.23 -30.68 -1.27
N GLY A 178 26.16 -30.05 -0.10
CA GLY A 178 26.89 -28.81 0.20
C GLY A 178 26.23 -27.54 -0.31
N GLN A 179 25.05 -27.61 -0.95
CA GLN A 179 24.29 -26.42 -1.33
C GLN A 179 23.86 -25.63 -0.08
N LYS A 180 24.26 -24.36 -0.02
CA LYS A 180 23.86 -23.42 1.03
C LYS A 180 22.73 -22.51 0.54
N ILE A 181 21.94 -22.00 1.47
CA ILE A 181 20.88 -21.03 1.22
C ILE A 181 21.26 -19.72 1.90
N LYS A 182 21.55 -18.67 1.13
CA LYS A 182 21.68 -17.29 1.63
C LYS A 182 20.30 -16.62 1.67
N ARG A 183 19.58 -16.67 0.55
CA ARG A 183 18.17 -16.29 0.42
C ARG A 183 17.42 -17.37 -0.36
N ILE A 184 16.14 -17.52 -0.09
CA ILE A 184 15.24 -18.40 -0.83
C ILE A 184 13.91 -17.68 -1.03
N ALA A 185 13.32 -17.82 -2.22
CA ALA A 185 12.01 -17.26 -2.54
C ALA A 185 11.24 -18.21 -3.47
N PHE A 186 9.92 -18.12 -3.45
CA PHE A 186 9.06 -18.83 -4.40
C PHE A 186 9.22 -18.27 -5.81
N ILE A 187 9.05 -19.12 -6.81
CA ILE A 187 8.81 -18.67 -8.17
C ILE A 187 7.30 -18.40 -8.33
N PRO A 188 6.87 -17.17 -8.64
CA PRO A 188 5.45 -16.79 -8.59
C PRO A 188 4.51 -17.65 -9.43
N PHE A 189 4.99 -18.14 -10.58
CA PHE A 189 4.21 -18.94 -11.53
C PHE A 189 4.40 -20.46 -11.36
N LYS A 190 5.26 -20.92 -10.43
CA LYS A 190 5.53 -22.34 -10.15
C LYS A 190 5.79 -22.55 -8.64
N PRO A 191 4.76 -22.80 -7.82
CA PRO A 191 4.86 -22.80 -6.36
C PRO A 191 5.71 -23.94 -5.77
N THR A 192 6.07 -24.94 -6.57
CA THR A 192 6.96 -26.06 -6.18
C THR A 192 8.44 -25.76 -6.44
N GLN A 193 8.73 -24.62 -7.07
CA GLN A 193 10.07 -24.20 -7.45
C GLN A 193 10.49 -22.95 -6.69
N PHE A 194 11.78 -22.88 -6.39
CA PHE A 194 12.38 -21.86 -5.56
C PHE A 194 13.64 -21.30 -6.22
N VAL A 195 13.80 -19.98 -6.17
CA VAL A 195 15.10 -19.35 -6.43
C VAL A 195 15.88 -19.40 -5.12
N ILE A 196 17.09 -19.95 -5.17
CA ILE A 196 18.06 -19.92 -4.08
C ILE A 196 19.19 -19.00 -4.49
N GLU A 197 19.44 -17.96 -3.70
CA GLU A 197 20.70 -17.22 -3.74
C GLU A 197 21.71 -17.93 -2.83
N ASP A 198 22.89 -18.20 -3.35
CA ASP A 198 24.05 -18.66 -2.59
C ASP A 198 25.26 -17.72 -2.83
N ALA A 199 26.43 -18.08 -2.30
CA ALA A 199 27.65 -17.26 -2.44
C ALA A 199 28.17 -17.14 -3.88
N THR A 200 27.62 -17.90 -4.83
CA THR A 200 28.06 -18.00 -6.23
C THR A 200 27.00 -17.55 -7.24
N GLY A 201 25.81 -17.13 -6.79
CA GLY A 201 24.72 -16.67 -7.64
C GLY A 201 23.40 -17.39 -7.39
N PHE A 202 22.58 -17.53 -8.43
CA PHE A 202 21.23 -18.07 -8.34
C PHE A 202 21.15 -19.53 -8.78
N LYS A 203 20.39 -20.32 -8.01
CA LYS A 203 20.03 -21.70 -8.30
C LYS A 203 18.51 -21.83 -8.37
N LEU A 204 18.01 -22.72 -9.21
CA LEU A 204 16.62 -23.16 -9.17
C LEU A 204 16.57 -24.48 -8.43
N PHE A 205 15.79 -24.54 -7.37
CA PHE A 205 15.45 -25.77 -6.68
C PHE A 205 14.02 -26.18 -7.01
N ASP A 206 13.84 -27.37 -7.55
CA ASP A 206 12.54 -27.99 -7.76
C ASP A 206 12.30 -29.02 -6.64
N SER A 207 11.34 -28.73 -5.75
CA SER A 207 11.10 -29.56 -4.57
C SER A 207 10.45 -30.91 -4.86
N GLU A 208 9.72 -31.02 -5.97
CA GLU A 208 9.07 -32.27 -6.37
C GLU A 208 10.05 -33.19 -7.09
N LYS A 209 10.81 -32.61 -8.03
CA LYS A 209 11.86 -33.34 -8.76
C LYS A 209 13.11 -33.59 -7.93
N LYS A 210 13.28 -32.85 -6.82
CA LYS A 210 14.46 -32.90 -5.94
C LYS A 210 15.75 -32.59 -6.71
N THR A 211 15.68 -31.66 -7.65
CA THR A 211 16.79 -31.27 -8.51
C THR A 211 17.19 -29.82 -8.27
N ILE A 212 18.48 -29.54 -8.43
CA ILE A 212 19.02 -28.18 -8.42
C ILE A 212 19.74 -27.92 -9.72
N GLU A 213 19.33 -26.87 -10.43
CA GLU A 213 20.05 -26.33 -11.58
C GLU A 213 20.63 -24.95 -11.26
N THR A 214 21.70 -24.56 -11.96
CA THR A 214 22.26 -23.21 -11.83
C THR A 214 21.57 -22.29 -12.82
N LEU A 215 20.96 -21.21 -12.33
CA LEU A 215 20.33 -20.18 -13.16
C LEU A 215 21.35 -19.12 -13.58
N TYR A 216 22.14 -18.65 -12.63
CA TYR A 216 23.11 -17.58 -12.84
C TYR A 216 24.32 -17.76 -11.94
N LYS A 217 25.51 -17.41 -12.44
CA LYS A 217 26.75 -17.37 -11.66
C LYS A 217 27.23 -15.93 -11.58
N GLY A 218 27.41 -15.43 -10.36
CA GLY A 218 27.70 -14.03 -10.13
C GLY A 218 27.73 -13.67 -8.65
N SER A 219 28.31 -12.51 -8.33
CA SER A 219 28.34 -11.99 -6.95
C SER A 219 27.21 -11.00 -6.75
N ILE A 220 26.13 -11.50 -6.16
CA ILE A 220 24.86 -10.78 -6.01
C ILE A 220 24.93 -9.85 -4.79
N VAL A 221 24.64 -8.57 -5.01
CA VAL A 221 24.54 -7.55 -3.97
C VAL A 221 23.11 -7.42 -3.49
N ALA A 222 22.20 -7.11 -4.42
CA ALA A 222 20.79 -6.92 -4.16
C ALA A 222 19.97 -7.49 -5.31
N TRP A 223 18.74 -7.91 -5.01
CA TRP A 223 17.77 -8.27 -6.03
C TRP A 223 16.36 -8.20 -5.48
N THR A 224 15.45 -7.87 -6.38
CA THR A 224 14.01 -8.02 -6.23
C THR A 224 13.47 -8.90 -7.35
N MET A 225 12.27 -9.44 -7.17
CA MET A 225 11.57 -10.23 -8.17
C MET A 225 10.19 -9.62 -8.40
N ARG A 226 9.85 -9.46 -9.68
CA ARG A 226 8.57 -8.97 -10.16
C ARG A 226 8.09 -9.95 -11.23
N ASP A 227 7.01 -10.66 -10.95
CA ASP A 227 6.46 -11.70 -11.81
C ASP A 227 7.49 -12.77 -12.19
N SER A 228 7.91 -12.79 -13.46
CA SER A 228 8.91 -13.70 -13.99
C SER A 228 10.32 -13.11 -14.16
N THR A 229 10.52 -11.86 -13.74
CA THR A 229 11.74 -11.11 -13.99
C THR A 229 12.38 -10.72 -12.67
N MET A 230 13.66 -11.07 -12.51
CA MET A 230 14.49 -10.58 -11.41
C MET A 230 15.21 -9.32 -11.86
N ILE A 231 15.31 -8.34 -10.98
CA ILE A 231 16.15 -7.15 -11.16
C ILE A 231 17.30 -7.32 -10.19
N VAL A 232 18.52 -7.29 -10.71
CA VAL A 232 19.70 -7.78 -10.00
C VAL A 232 20.78 -6.73 -10.06
N VAL A 233 21.37 -6.45 -8.90
CA VAL A 233 22.63 -5.73 -8.77
C VAL A 233 23.72 -6.75 -8.52
N GLU A 234 24.65 -6.88 -9.46
CA GLU A 234 25.85 -7.69 -9.34
C GLU A 234 27.07 -6.80 -9.12
N THR A 235 28.05 -7.29 -8.36
CA THR A 235 29.35 -6.64 -8.22
C THR A 235 30.47 -7.50 -8.82
N ASN A 236 31.39 -6.88 -9.54
CA ASN A 236 32.63 -7.52 -9.93
C ASN A 236 33.56 -7.60 -8.72
N THR A 237 33.92 -8.81 -8.30
CA THR A 237 34.74 -9.02 -7.09
C THR A 237 36.15 -8.43 -7.14
N LYS A 238 36.68 -8.16 -8.34
CA LYS A 238 38.02 -7.58 -8.52
C LYS A 238 37.98 -6.06 -8.58
N THR A 239 37.07 -5.49 -9.38
CA THR A 239 37.02 -4.04 -9.64
C THR A 239 36.06 -3.31 -8.71
N ARG A 240 35.19 -4.04 -7.99
CA ARG A 240 34.05 -3.52 -7.22
C ARG A 240 33.00 -2.77 -8.04
N ALA A 241 33.14 -2.70 -9.36
CA ALA A 241 32.15 -2.11 -10.24
C ALA A 241 30.84 -2.90 -10.16
N GLN A 242 29.70 -2.21 -10.15
CA GLN A 242 28.39 -2.83 -10.17
C GLN A 242 27.76 -2.79 -11.57
N GLU A 243 26.97 -3.81 -11.87
CA GLU A 243 26.12 -3.87 -13.06
C GLU A 243 24.70 -4.21 -12.61
N ILE A 244 23.74 -3.46 -13.12
CA ILE A 244 22.31 -3.73 -12.96
C ILE A 244 21.79 -4.40 -14.22
N PHE A 245 21.12 -5.53 -14.05
CA PHE A 245 20.52 -6.27 -15.15
C PHE A 245 19.18 -6.89 -14.74
N THR A 246 18.43 -7.29 -15.74
CA THR A 246 17.24 -8.12 -15.57
C THR A 246 17.56 -9.56 -15.93
N PHE A 247 16.99 -10.51 -15.18
CA PHE A 247 17.10 -11.94 -15.45
C PHE A 247 15.70 -12.53 -15.62
N SER A 248 15.39 -13.04 -16.80
CA SER A 248 14.13 -13.74 -17.04
C SER A 248 14.20 -15.15 -16.48
N LEU A 249 13.32 -15.50 -15.53
CA LEU A 249 13.22 -16.86 -14.98
C LEU A 249 12.65 -17.86 -15.99
N ILE A 250 11.90 -17.38 -16.98
CA ILE A 250 11.29 -18.21 -18.02
C ILE A 250 12.33 -18.54 -19.09
N PHE A 251 12.97 -17.51 -19.64
CA PHE A 251 13.93 -17.67 -20.74
C PHE A 251 15.36 -17.98 -20.25
N LYS A 252 15.63 -17.79 -18.96
CA LYS A 252 16.95 -17.92 -18.33
C LYS A 252 18.00 -17.01 -19.00
N THR A 253 17.57 -15.82 -19.38
CA THR A 253 18.40 -14.83 -20.10
C THR A 253 18.68 -13.61 -19.22
N LYS A 254 19.92 -13.11 -19.30
CA LYS A 254 20.35 -11.83 -18.72
C LYS A 254 20.20 -10.71 -19.76
N THR A 255 19.67 -9.57 -19.33
CA THR A 255 19.61 -8.34 -20.14
C THR A 255 20.10 -7.16 -19.31
N SER A 256 21.24 -6.58 -19.70
CA SER A 256 21.81 -5.40 -19.03
C SER A 256 20.88 -4.19 -19.15
N LEU A 257 20.73 -3.42 -18.07
CA LEU A 257 20.03 -2.14 -18.07
C LEU A 257 21.00 -0.99 -18.40
N ASN A 258 21.50 -0.97 -19.63
CA ASN A 258 22.57 -0.04 -20.06
C ASN A 258 22.23 1.44 -19.81
N ASP A 259 20.99 1.86 -20.06
CA ASP A 259 20.57 3.24 -19.83
C ASP A 259 20.71 3.62 -18.34
N LEU A 260 20.29 2.74 -17.42
CA LEU A 260 20.45 2.97 -15.99
C LEU A 260 21.94 2.90 -15.57
N ASN A 261 22.66 1.88 -16.02
CA ASN A 261 24.08 1.68 -15.68
C ASN A 261 24.96 2.86 -16.11
N THR A 262 24.58 3.59 -17.16
CA THR A 262 25.33 4.76 -17.66
C THR A 262 25.07 6.00 -16.81
N GLU A 263 23.86 6.15 -16.27
CA GLU A 263 23.46 7.31 -15.44
C GLU A 263 23.97 7.23 -14.00
N ILE A 264 24.29 6.03 -13.49
CA ILE A 264 24.78 5.84 -12.13
C ILE A 264 26.28 6.23 -12.05
N PRO A 265 26.66 7.17 -11.18
CA PRO A 265 28.07 7.50 -10.95
C PRO A 265 28.86 6.27 -10.49
N LYS A 266 30.09 6.10 -10.98
CA LYS A 266 30.96 4.95 -10.61
C LYS A 266 31.31 4.89 -9.12
N THR A 267 31.12 5.97 -8.38
CA THR A 267 31.33 6.07 -6.94
C THR A 267 30.12 5.60 -6.12
N THR A 268 28.94 5.51 -6.73
CA THR A 268 27.72 5.07 -6.08
C THR A 268 27.69 3.54 -6.00
N TYR A 269 27.48 3.01 -4.79
CA TYR A 269 27.40 1.56 -4.56
C TYR A 269 26.02 1.21 -4.02
N LEU A 270 25.24 0.50 -4.82
CA LEU A 270 23.85 0.16 -4.53
C LEU A 270 23.76 -0.93 -3.46
N THR A 271 22.74 -0.82 -2.60
CA THR A 271 22.45 -1.73 -1.48
C THR A 271 21.06 -2.36 -1.57
N GLN A 272 20.09 -1.66 -2.15
CA GLN A 272 18.73 -2.16 -2.39
C GLN A 272 18.26 -1.72 -3.77
N ILE A 273 17.35 -2.50 -4.37
CA ILE A 273 16.73 -2.16 -5.65
C ILE A 273 15.28 -2.66 -5.65
N ASP A 274 14.39 -1.85 -6.20
CA ASP A 274 13.01 -2.22 -6.49
C ASP A 274 12.54 -1.58 -7.80
N ALA A 275 11.45 -2.08 -8.37
CA ALA A 275 10.83 -1.45 -9.54
C ALA A 275 9.32 -1.68 -9.59
N THR A 276 8.66 -0.82 -10.34
CA THR A 276 7.28 -1.03 -10.76
C THR A 276 7.18 -2.14 -11.81
N SER A 277 5.97 -2.65 -12.03
CA SER A 277 5.67 -3.57 -13.13
C SER A 277 6.18 -3.03 -14.47
N ASN A 278 6.68 -3.92 -15.33
CA ASN A 278 7.28 -3.60 -16.62
C ASN A 278 8.50 -2.66 -16.56
N LEU A 279 9.08 -2.42 -15.38
CA LEU A 279 10.25 -1.55 -15.19
C LEU A 279 9.99 -0.10 -15.62
N ALA A 280 8.73 0.38 -15.55
CA ALA A 280 8.41 1.77 -15.90
C ALA A 280 9.16 2.77 -15.01
N THR A 281 9.47 2.38 -13.77
CA THR A 281 10.24 3.13 -12.80
C THR A 281 11.08 2.17 -11.95
N ILE A 282 12.33 2.53 -11.71
CA ILE A 282 13.27 1.75 -10.89
C ILE A 282 13.72 2.64 -9.73
N ALA A 283 13.62 2.14 -8.51
CA ALA A 283 14.15 2.80 -7.32
C ALA A 283 15.32 2.00 -6.74
N PHE A 284 16.35 2.68 -6.25
CA PHE A 284 17.46 2.03 -5.56
C PHE A 284 17.99 2.91 -4.44
N SER A 285 18.59 2.27 -3.44
CA SER A 285 19.40 2.96 -2.42
C SER A 285 20.87 2.60 -2.55
N ASP A 286 21.74 3.49 -2.09
CA ASP A 286 23.17 3.26 -2.02
C ASP A 286 23.68 3.00 -0.58
N VAL A 287 25.01 2.94 -0.42
CA VAL A 287 25.68 2.75 0.87
C VAL A 287 25.64 3.98 1.77
N GLU A 288 25.37 5.16 1.22
CA GLU A 288 25.19 6.41 1.98
C GLU A 288 23.74 6.57 2.46
N ASN A 289 22.87 5.62 2.08
CA ASN A 289 21.42 5.63 2.31
C ASN A 289 20.69 6.73 1.54
N GLY A 290 21.26 7.17 0.41
CA GLY A 290 20.57 7.99 -0.57
C GLY A 290 19.61 7.14 -1.41
N LEU A 291 18.42 7.66 -1.70
CA LEU A 291 17.40 7.03 -2.54
C LEU A 291 17.30 7.74 -3.89
N PHE A 292 17.34 6.94 -4.94
CA PHE A 292 17.30 7.41 -6.31
C PHE A 292 16.17 6.73 -7.08
N LEU A 293 15.63 7.45 -8.06
CA LEU A 293 14.56 6.98 -8.93
C LEU A 293 14.96 7.22 -10.40
N PHE A 294 14.90 6.16 -11.18
CA PHE A 294 15.19 6.18 -12.61
C PHE A 294 13.93 5.89 -13.42
N THR A 295 13.68 6.75 -14.41
CA THR A 295 12.58 6.59 -15.37
C THR A 295 13.17 6.21 -16.73
N PRO A 296 13.10 4.94 -17.17
CA PRO A 296 13.76 4.50 -18.40
C PRO A 296 13.28 5.22 -19.65
N LYS A 297 11.99 5.57 -19.73
CA LYS A 297 11.41 6.31 -20.87
C LYS A 297 12.07 7.68 -21.06
N GLU A 298 12.45 8.33 -19.96
CA GLU A 298 13.09 9.64 -19.95
C GLU A 298 14.62 9.56 -19.90
N LYS A 299 15.17 8.37 -19.62
CA LYS A 299 16.59 8.15 -19.28
C LYS A 299 17.08 9.10 -18.20
N LYS A 300 16.23 9.36 -17.21
CA LYS A 300 16.49 10.36 -16.18
C LYS A 300 16.62 9.71 -14.82
N LEU A 301 17.76 9.94 -14.18
CA LEU A 301 18.00 9.59 -12.78
C LEU A 301 17.74 10.81 -11.89
N LYS A 302 16.92 10.64 -10.85
CA LYS A 302 16.59 11.68 -9.86
C LYS A 302 17.03 11.20 -8.48
N HIS A 303 17.70 12.06 -7.73
CA HIS A 303 17.88 11.88 -6.29
C HIS A 303 16.59 12.29 -5.56
N ILE A 304 16.11 11.47 -4.63
CA ILE A 304 14.80 11.62 -3.99
C ILE A 304 14.92 11.99 -2.52
N ALA A 305 15.72 11.27 -1.74
CA ALA A 305 15.80 11.43 -0.30
C ALA A 305 17.08 10.82 0.28
N GLU A 306 17.47 11.27 1.47
CA GLU A 306 18.63 10.76 2.22
C GLU A 306 18.19 10.00 3.47
N ASN A 307 19.13 9.28 4.10
CA ASN A 307 18.90 8.56 5.36
C ASN A 307 17.78 7.50 5.26
N ILE A 308 17.69 6.82 4.12
CA ILE A 308 16.65 5.82 3.85
C ILE A 308 17.01 4.45 4.42
N HIS A 309 16.05 3.86 5.14
CA HIS A 309 16.14 2.50 5.65
C HIS A 309 15.61 1.48 4.64
N SER A 310 14.44 1.77 4.07
CA SER A 310 13.75 0.89 3.11
C SER A 310 12.78 1.68 2.25
N PHE A 311 12.46 1.15 1.08
CA PHE A 311 11.44 1.69 0.19
C PHE A 311 10.72 0.57 -0.56
N THR A 312 9.49 0.80 -0.97
CA THR A 312 8.73 -0.17 -1.78
C THR A 312 7.61 0.50 -2.58
N PHE A 313 7.42 0.06 -3.82
CA PHE A 313 6.33 0.53 -4.67
C PHE A 313 4.98 0.03 -4.18
N SER A 314 3.94 0.85 -4.35
CA SER A 314 2.56 0.46 -4.08
C SER A 314 2.09 -0.65 -5.02
N PRO A 315 1.10 -1.49 -4.60
CA PRO A 315 0.54 -2.53 -5.45
C PRO A 315 0.00 -2.03 -6.81
N ASP A 316 -0.52 -0.79 -6.85
CA ASP A 316 -0.98 -0.14 -8.08
C ASP A 316 0.14 0.46 -8.96
N ASN A 317 1.41 0.37 -8.53
CA ASN A 317 2.59 0.95 -9.16
C ASN A 317 2.61 2.49 -9.26
N LYS A 318 1.77 3.22 -8.53
CA LYS A 318 1.65 4.70 -8.65
C LYS A 318 2.36 5.48 -7.56
N LYS A 319 2.87 4.81 -6.53
CA LYS A 319 3.43 5.45 -5.33
C LYS A 319 4.66 4.70 -4.86
N LEU A 320 5.54 5.40 -4.17
CA LEU A 320 6.72 4.84 -3.52
C LEU A 320 6.67 5.18 -2.03
N LEU A 321 6.54 4.15 -1.20
CA LEU A 321 6.66 4.25 0.25
C LEU A 321 8.13 4.33 0.62
N ILE A 322 8.47 5.29 1.47
CA ILE A 322 9.83 5.60 1.89
C ILE A 322 9.87 5.60 3.42
N LYS A 323 10.67 4.71 4.00
CA LYS A 323 10.93 4.66 5.44
C LYS A 323 12.35 5.16 5.71
N PRO A 324 12.53 6.31 6.39
CA PRO A 324 13.87 6.75 6.82
C PRO A 324 14.38 5.92 8.01
N ASN A 325 15.67 6.02 8.33
CA ASN A 325 16.25 5.42 9.54
C ASN A 325 15.72 6.07 10.82
N SER A 326 15.28 7.33 10.74
CA SER A 326 14.67 8.08 11.84
C SER A 326 13.58 9.03 11.33
N GLY A 327 12.55 9.25 12.14
CA GLY A 327 11.41 10.11 11.79
C GLY A 327 10.26 9.37 11.12
N ASN A 328 9.36 10.13 10.51
CA ASN A 328 8.14 9.60 9.90
C ASN A 328 8.39 9.04 8.50
N PRO A 329 7.70 7.95 8.11
CA PRO A 329 7.63 7.51 6.72
C PRO A 329 6.99 8.59 5.83
N SER A 330 7.34 8.56 4.55
CA SER A 330 6.73 9.39 3.52
C SER A 330 6.33 8.56 2.31
N VAL A 331 5.44 9.12 1.49
CA VAL A 331 4.99 8.52 0.25
C VAL A 331 5.15 9.53 -0.87
N LEU A 332 5.95 9.14 -1.87
CA LEU A 332 6.11 9.87 -3.13
C LEU A 332 5.08 9.37 -4.14
N PHE A 333 4.36 10.29 -4.79
CA PHE A 333 3.46 9.98 -5.90
C PHE A 333 4.26 10.03 -7.20
N ILE A 334 4.34 8.90 -7.92
CA ILE A 334 5.10 8.80 -9.18
C ILE A 334 4.21 8.92 -10.42
N GLU A 335 2.90 9.08 -10.22
CA GLU A 335 1.91 9.46 -11.21
C GLU A 335 0.88 10.38 -10.54
N ASP A 336 0.12 11.13 -11.35
CA ASP A 336 -1.06 11.86 -10.87
C ASP A 336 -2.04 10.90 -10.18
N PHE A 337 -2.51 11.28 -8.98
CA PHE A 337 -3.45 10.52 -8.19
C PHE A 337 -4.69 11.36 -7.87
N ASP A 338 -5.85 10.84 -8.27
CA ASP A 338 -7.16 11.43 -8.03
C ASP A 338 -8.03 10.38 -7.33
N GLY A 339 -8.24 10.57 -6.02
CA GLY A 339 -9.01 9.71 -5.13
C GLY A 339 -9.37 10.48 -3.85
N ASP A 340 -9.31 9.84 -2.68
CA ASP A 340 -9.55 10.49 -1.37
C ASP A 340 -8.73 11.78 -1.20
N ILE A 341 -7.51 11.77 -1.71
CA ILE A 341 -6.63 12.93 -1.81
C ILE A 341 -6.22 13.13 -3.27
N ARG A 342 -5.91 14.38 -3.63
CA ARG A 342 -5.47 14.76 -4.96
C ARG A 342 -4.01 15.17 -4.92
N LYS A 343 -3.16 14.46 -5.65
CA LYS A 343 -1.71 14.66 -5.69
C LYS A 343 -1.21 14.58 -7.13
N LYS A 344 -0.22 15.40 -7.44
CA LYS A 344 0.46 15.40 -8.73
C LYS A 344 1.69 14.51 -8.68
N GLU A 345 2.14 14.06 -9.86
CA GLU A 345 3.45 13.41 -9.97
C GLU A 345 4.54 14.28 -9.31
N GLY A 346 5.33 13.65 -8.44
CA GLY A 346 6.40 14.30 -7.68
C GLY A 346 5.96 14.85 -6.32
N ASP A 347 4.67 14.94 -6.04
CA ASP A 347 4.20 15.30 -4.71
C ASP A 347 4.62 14.23 -3.70
N MET A 348 4.95 14.67 -2.49
CA MET A 348 5.29 13.80 -1.37
C MET A 348 4.43 14.17 -0.16
N ILE A 349 3.91 13.15 0.52
CA ILE A 349 3.22 13.33 1.80
C ILE A 349 3.95 12.59 2.91
N THR A 350 3.88 13.14 4.12
CA THR A 350 4.42 12.52 5.34
C THR A 350 3.30 11.80 6.07
N ILE A 351 3.55 10.54 6.46
CA ILE A 351 2.64 9.79 7.31
C ILE A 351 2.97 10.14 8.76
N ALA A 352 2.18 11.04 9.34
CA ALA A 352 2.44 11.61 10.67
C ALA A 352 2.09 10.62 11.81
N LEU A 353 2.82 9.51 11.87
CA LEU A 353 2.67 8.49 12.91
C LEU A 353 3.02 9.07 14.29
N PRO A 354 2.30 8.69 15.36
CA PRO A 354 2.68 9.00 16.72
C PRO A 354 4.09 8.48 17.02
N GLN A 355 4.96 9.34 17.54
CA GLN A 355 6.35 9.00 17.86
C GLN A 355 6.49 8.25 19.21
N THR A 356 5.47 7.50 19.61
CA THR A 356 5.46 6.78 20.90
C THR A 356 6.34 5.53 20.85
N ASP A 357 6.44 4.90 19.69
CA ASP A 357 7.21 3.67 19.47
C ASP A 357 8.00 3.79 18.15
N THR A 358 9.17 3.15 18.08
CA THR A 358 9.92 3.08 16.83
C THR A 358 9.17 2.26 15.79
N VAL A 359 9.23 2.68 14.53
CA VAL A 359 8.69 1.92 13.40
C VAL A 359 9.75 0.89 12.95
N LYS A 360 9.48 -0.40 13.17
CA LYS A 360 10.36 -1.49 12.73
C LYS A 360 10.28 -1.67 11.22
N THR A 361 9.08 -1.90 10.71
CA THR A 361 8.79 -2.07 9.29
C THR A 361 7.49 -1.35 8.93
N ILE A 362 7.35 -1.03 7.65
CA ILE A 362 6.11 -0.48 7.09
C ILE A 362 5.94 -1.04 5.68
N GLU A 363 4.75 -1.52 5.36
CA GLU A 363 4.44 -2.12 4.06
C GLU A 363 3.04 -1.71 3.59
N TRP A 364 2.80 -1.89 2.29
CA TRP A 364 1.51 -1.58 1.69
C TRP A 364 0.42 -2.58 2.08
N TYR A 365 -0.76 -2.06 2.40
CA TYR A 365 -1.98 -2.83 2.31
C TYR A 365 -2.39 -3.00 0.83
N GLY A 366 -3.23 -3.99 0.56
CA GLY A 366 -3.52 -4.45 -0.80
C GLY A 366 -4.25 -3.44 -1.69
N ASP A 367 -4.85 -2.40 -1.11
CA ASP A 367 -5.61 -1.35 -1.80
C ASP A 367 -4.76 -0.16 -2.27
N SER A 368 -3.45 -0.16 -1.99
CA SER A 368 -2.55 0.97 -2.28
C SER A 368 -2.91 2.30 -1.60
N TYR A 369 -3.75 2.25 -0.56
CA TYR A 369 -4.17 3.39 0.25
C TYR A 369 -3.91 3.20 1.74
N HIS A 370 -3.94 1.97 2.25
CA HIS A 370 -3.54 1.70 3.64
C HIS A 370 -2.11 1.16 3.73
N LEU A 371 -1.54 1.31 4.93
CA LEU A 371 -0.20 0.85 5.29
C LEU A 371 -0.29 0.02 6.55
N LEU A 372 0.44 -1.08 6.59
CA LEU A 372 0.68 -1.87 7.79
C LEU A 372 1.96 -1.38 8.44
N VAL A 373 1.91 -1.03 9.72
CA VAL A 373 3.03 -0.47 10.47
C VAL A 373 3.37 -1.40 11.64
N GLU A 374 4.57 -1.94 11.60
CA GLU A 374 5.09 -2.79 12.66
C GLU A 374 5.86 -1.94 13.69
N HIS A 375 5.45 -2.07 14.94
CA HIS A 375 6.18 -1.58 16.11
C HIS A 375 6.71 -2.78 16.92
N PRO A 376 7.59 -2.58 17.92
CA PRO A 376 8.23 -3.68 18.63
C PRO A 376 7.33 -4.80 19.16
N SER A 377 6.10 -4.49 19.58
CA SER A 377 5.15 -5.45 20.16
C SER A 377 3.74 -5.42 19.55
N LYS A 378 3.52 -4.62 18.50
CA LYS A 378 2.19 -4.41 17.90
C LYS A 378 2.26 -4.14 16.40
N LEU A 379 1.23 -4.58 15.69
CA LEU A 379 0.97 -4.29 14.30
C LEU A 379 -0.28 -3.43 14.23
N VAL A 380 -0.20 -2.32 13.50
CA VAL A 380 -1.33 -1.42 13.26
C VAL A 380 -1.54 -1.24 11.76
N ILE A 381 -2.74 -0.85 11.38
CA ILE A 381 -3.06 -0.37 10.03
C ILE A 381 -3.37 1.12 10.09
N THR A 382 -2.86 1.87 9.13
CA THR A 382 -3.10 3.31 8.96
C THR A 382 -3.44 3.62 7.51
N GLU A 383 -4.06 4.76 7.26
CA GLU A 383 -4.38 5.27 5.93
C GLU A 383 -3.27 6.16 5.33
N LEU A 384 -3.38 6.39 4.02
CA LEU A 384 -2.59 7.34 3.23
C LEU A 384 -3.36 8.66 3.08
N ASP A 385 -3.42 9.44 4.15
CA ASP A 385 -4.11 10.73 4.14
C ASP A 385 -3.34 11.75 4.99
N ASP A 386 -3.01 12.89 4.40
CA ASP A 386 -2.35 14.01 5.07
C ASP A 386 -3.33 14.96 5.78
N ARG A 387 -4.64 14.71 5.65
CA ARG A 387 -5.71 15.39 6.41
C ARG A 387 -5.89 14.76 7.79
N THR A 388 -6.25 15.57 8.77
CA THR A 388 -6.32 15.15 10.18
C THR A 388 -7.73 14.77 10.65
N PRO A 389 -7.86 13.91 11.67
CA PRO A 389 -6.79 13.06 12.23
C PRO A 389 -6.37 11.95 11.26
N LEU A 390 -5.19 11.38 11.52
CA LEU A 390 -4.75 10.14 10.88
C LEU A 390 -5.37 8.95 11.66
N ASN A 391 -6.10 8.08 10.96
CA ASN A 391 -6.71 6.90 11.57
C ASN A 391 -5.69 5.76 11.66
N ILE A 392 -5.47 5.26 12.88
CA ILE A 392 -4.53 4.18 13.17
C ILE A 392 -5.25 3.15 14.03
N PHE A 393 -5.32 1.90 13.56
CA PHE A 393 -6.06 0.84 14.22
C PHE A 393 -5.16 -0.36 14.56
N PRO A 394 -5.24 -0.93 15.77
CA PRO A 394 -4.51 -2.14 16.11
C PRO A 394 -5.04 -3.35 15.36
N LEU A 395 -4.13 -4.22 14.90
CA LEU A 395 -4.46 -5.48 14.23
C LEU A 395 -4.01 -6.70 15.04
N ALA A 396 -2.76 -6.69 15.49
CA ALA A 396 -2.18 -7.81 16.24
C ALA A 396 -1.17 -7.30 17.26
N SER A 397 -0.94 -8.07 18.32
CA SER A 397 0.08 -7.79 19.33
C SER A 397 0.77 -9.08 19.74
N ASN A 398 1.95 -8.95 20.36
CA ASN A 398 2.73 -10.05 20.91
C ASN A 398 3.15 -11.14 19.90
N PHE A 399 3.25 -10.84 18.60
CA PHE A 399 3.78 -11.78 17.60
C PHE A 399 5.31 -11.72 17.53
N ILE A 400 5.94 -12.78 17.00
CA ILE A 400 7.39 -12.83 16.75
C ILE A 400 7.71 -12.22 15.39
N ASP A 401 6.97 -12.63 14.37
CA ASP A 401 7.06 -12.10 13.00
C ASP A 401 5.71 -12.26 12.29
N TYR A 402 5.52 -11.54 11.20
CA TYR A 402 4.28 -11.56 10.44
C TYR A 402 4.51 -11.48 8.93
N ARG A 403 3.47 -11.85 8.17
CA ARG A 403 3.41 -11.69 6.73
C ARG A 403 1.98 -11.35 6.33
N TYR A 404 1.82 -10.29 5.56
CA TYR A 404 0.55 -9.94 4.97
C TYR A 404 0.35 -10.63 3.60
N SER A 405 -0.87 -11.14 3.36
CA SER A 405 -1.32 -11.56 2.04
C SER A 405 -2.37 -10.58 1.53
N ALA A 406 -2.02 -9.83 0.48
CA ALA A 406 -2.94 -8.89 -0.15
C ALA A 406 -4.19 -9.56 -0.74
N LYS A 407 -4.00 -10.73 -1.35
CA LYS A 407 -5.07 -11.52 -1.97
C LYS A 407 -6.09 -12.04 -0.94
N GLU A 408 -5.60 -12.54 0.19
CA GLU A 408 -6.47 -13.07 1.25
C GLU A 408 -6.91 -11.99 2.24
N LYS A 409 -6.40 -10.75 2.13
CA LYS A 409 -6.60 -9.65 3.09
C LYS A 409 -6.35 -10.09 4.54
N THR A 410 -5.33 -10.92 4.72
CA THR A 410 -5.08 -11.67 5.95
C THR A 410 -3.64 -11.47 6.40
N VAL A 411 -3.47 -11.21 7.69
CA VAL A 411 -2.17 -11.22 8.37
C VAL A 411 -1.93 -12.61 8.93
N TYR A 412 -0.85 -13.24 8.48
CA TYR A 412 -0.31 -14.46 9.05
C TYR A 412 0.81 -14.09 10.01
N TYR A 413 0.87 -14.69 11.19
CA TYR A 413 1.89 -14.36 12.17
C TYR A 413 2.26 -15.56 13.03
N THR A 414 3.44 -15.49 13.63
CA THR A 414 3.91 -16.53 14.56
C THR A 414 3.83 -16.06 16.00
N HIS A 415 3.34 -16.93 16.88
CA HIS A 415 3.32 -16.68 18.32
C HIS A 415 3.40 -18.02 19.05
N ALA A 416 4.18 -18.10 20.13
CA ALA A 416 4.28 -19.30 20.97
C ALA A 416 4.49 -20.64 20.22
N LYS A 417 5.26 -20.63 19.13
CA LYS A 417 5.49 -21.79 18.21
C LYS A 417 4.24 -22.26 17.46
N GLU A 418 3.28 -21.38 17.27
CA GLU A 418 2.13 -21.56 16.40
C GLU A 418 2.17 -20.55 15.25
N LEU A 419 1.66 -20.98 14.10
CA LEU A 419 1.32 -20.13 12.98
C LEU A 419 -0.17 -19.81 13.08
N LEU A 420 -0.50 -18.53 13.17
CA LEU A 420 -1.86 -18.04 13.29
C LEU A 420 -2.20 -17.11 12.12
N SER A 421 -3.48 -16.81 11.97
CA SER A 421 -3.96 -15.81 11.02
C SER A 421 -5.08 -14.96 11.59
N ILE A 422 -5.12 -13.70 11.14
CA ILE A 422 -6.19 -12.74 11.38
C ILE A 422 -6.59 -12.15 10.02
N ARG A 423 -7.86 -12.30 9.67
CA ARG A 423 -8.44 -11.71 8.46
C ARG A 423 -8.91 -10.29 8.78
N ILE A 424 -8.41 -9.30 8.04
CA ILE A 424 -8.66 -7.87 8.30
C ILE A 424 -10.08 -7.48 7.84
N GLU A 425 -10.52 -8.01 6.69
CA GLU A 425 -11.83 -7.75 6.10
C GLU A 425 -12.64 -9.04 5.96
N ARG A 426 -13.85 -9.06 6.51
CA ARG A 426 -14.74 -10.24 6.45
C ARG A 426 -15.38 -10.42 5.09
#